data_AF-A0A817N9A9-F1
#
_entry.id   AF-A0A817N9A9-F1
#
_cell.length_a   1.000
_cell.length_b   1.000
_cell.length_c   1.000
_cell.angle_alpha   90.00
_cell.angle_beta   90.00
_cell.angle_gamma   90.00
#
_symmetry.space_group_name_H-M   'P 1'
#
loop_
_entity.id
_entity.type
_entity.pdbx_description
1 polymer ?
#
loop_
_entity_poly.entity_id
_entity_poly.type
_entity_poly.pdbx_seq_one_letter_code
_entity_poly.pdbx_strand_id
1 'polypeptide(L)' 'MMLFAILWCLSVLATLSFENETIVFSRGEAGYYCIRIPSLLTTIQGTLLAFGEARMFNCHDNTQIDIVFTRSISTIQD' A
#
# COMPACT_ATOMS: atom_id res chain seq x y z
N MET A 1 -41.96 14.31 -3.52
CA MET A 1 -41.61 12.92 -3.86
C MET A 1 -40.35 12.83 -4.74
N MET A 2 -40.26 13.54 -5.88
CA MET A 2 -39.04 13.56 -6.71
C MET A 2 -37.79 14.15 -6.02
N LEU A 3 -37.92 15.19 -5.21
CA LEU A 3 -36.77 15.82 -4.54
C LEU A 3 -36.08 14.88 -3.54
N PHE A 4 -36.85 14.07 -2.80
CA PHE A 4 -36.33 13.08 -1.86
C PHE A 4 -35.60 11.94 -2.57
N ALA A 5 -36.07 11.50 -3.74
CA ALA A 5 -35.40 10.50 -4.55
C ALA A 5 -34.07 11.03 -5.12
N ILE A 6 -34.02 12.31 -5.53
CA ILE A 6 -32.79 12.95 -6.03
C ILE A 6 -31.78 13.15 -4.89
N LEU A 7 -32.22 13.60 -3.72
CA LEU A 7 -31.37 13.73 -2.53
C LEU A 7 -30.81 12.37 -2.06
N TRP A 8 -31.63 11.33 -2.11
CA TRP A 8 -31.21 9.96 -1.78
C TRP A 8 -30.22 9.42 -2.82
N CYS A 9 -30.48 9.64 -4.12
CA CYS A 9 -29.58 9.26 -5.20
C CYS A 9 -28.23 9.99 -5.09
N LEU A 10 -28.22 11.30 -4.83
CA LEU A 10 -26.99 12.08 -4.59
C LEU A 10 -26.20 11.54 -3.38
N SER A 11 -26.89 11.14 -2.31
CA SER A 11 -26.23 10.56 -1.13
C SER A 11 -25.61 9.19 -1.41
N VAL A 12 -26.25 8.36 -2.24
CA VAL A 12 -25.74 7.04 -2.66
C VAL A 12 -24.55 7.19 -3.61
N LEU A 13 -24.62 8.12 -4.57
CA LEU A 13 -23.50 8.44 -5.47
C LEU A 13 -22.28 8.98 -4.71
N ALA A 14 -22.47 9.75 -3.64
CA ALA A 14 -21.38 10.31 -2.83
C ALA A 14 -20.60 9.25 -2.04
N THR A 15 -21.15 8.04 -1.83
CA THR A 15 -20.48 6.94 -1.10
C THR A 15 -19.62 6.02 -1.97
N LEU A 16 -19.57 6.23 -3.29
CA LEU A 16 -18.69 5.50 -4.20
C LEU A 16 -17.28 6.10 -4.17
N SER A 17 -16.60 6.05 -3.03
CA SER A 17 -15.15 6.29 -2.95
C SER A 17 -14.44 4.94 -2.91
N PHE A 18 -13.79 4.58 -4.01
CA PHE A 18 -12.95 3.38 -4.11
C PHE A 18 -11.52 3.77 -3.77
N GLU A 19 -11.10 3.55 -2.52
CA GLU A 19 -9.70 3.70 -2.11
C GLU A 19 -9.14 2.30 -1.86
N ASN A 20 -8.62 1.67 -2.92
CA ASN A 20 -7.99 0.34 -2.88
C ASN A 20 -6.46 0.46 -2.98
N GLU A 21 -5.90 1.50 -2.37
CA GLU A 21 -4.47 1.72 -2.30
C GLU A 21 -4.05 1.87 -0.84
N THR A 22 -2.87 1.36 -0.52
CA THR A 22 -2.29 1.50 0.81
C THR A 22 -0.79 1.74 0.68
N ILE A 23 -0.26 2.56 1.58
CA ILE A 23 1.18 2.81 1.65
C ILE A 23 1.81 1.64 2.39
N VAL A 24 2.58 0.83 1.64
CA VAL A 24 3.28 -0.35 2.18
C VAL A 24 4.58 0.05 2.89
N PHE A 25 5.26 1.08 2.38
CA PHE A 25 6.52 1.60 2.92
C PHE A 25 6.50 3.12 2.90
N SER A 26 6.68 3.75 4.05
CA SER A 26 6.80 5.21 4.18
C SER A 26 8.25 5.66 4.23
N ARG A 27 8.51 6.86 3.71
CA ARG A 27 9.82 7.51 3.87
C ARG A 27 10.10 7.78 5.36
N GLY A 28 11.31 7.49 5.85
CA GLY A 28 11.65 7.66 7.26
C GLY A 28 11.25 6.48 8.16
N GLU A 29 10.52 5.50 7.61
CA GLU A 29 10.05 4.34 8.37
C GLU A 29 11.22 3.52 8.91
N ALA A 30 11.08 3.05 10.16
CA ALA A 30 12.10 2.26 10.87
C ALA A 30 13.51 2.89 10.89
N GLY A 31 13.62 4.21 10.73
CA GLY A 31 14.90 4.94 10.74
C GLY A 31 15.62 4.97 9.39
N TYR A 32 15.05 4.41 8.32
CA TYR A 32 15.62 4.47 6.97
C TYR A 32 15.22 5.76 6.26
N TYR A 33 16.17 6.36 5.54
CA TYR A 33 15.90 7.58 4.78
C TYR A 33 14.82 7.35 3.71
N CYS A 34 14.86 6.22 3.00
CA CYS A 34 13.79 5.80 2.09
C CYS A 34 13.87 4.31 1.76
N ILE A 35 12.77 3.77 1.20
CA ILE A 35 12.69 2.42 0.68
C ILE A 35 12.47 2.50 -0.84
N ARG A 36 13.28 1.78 -1.62
CA ARG A 36 13.26 1.78 -3.09
C ARG A 36 13.25 0.36 -3.65
N ILE A 37 13.05 0.23 -4.97
CA ILE A 37 13.07 -1.03 -5.71
C ILE A 37 12.07 -2.04 -5.11
N PRO A 38 10.76 -1.69 -5.09
CA PRO A 38 9.77 -2.57 -4.51
C PRO A 38 9.60 -3.84 -5.35
N SER A 39 9.36 -4.95 -4.69
CA SER A 39 8.88 -6.18 -5.33
C SER A 39 7.77 -6.79 -4.50
N LEU A 40 6.79 -7.39 -5.17
CA LEU A 40 5.62 -7.99 -4.55
C LEU A 40 5.53 -9.46 -4.98
N LEU A 41 5.38 -10.35 -4.01
CA LEU A 41 5.28 -11.78 -4.22
C LEU A 41 4.03 -12.33 -3.52
N THR A 42 3.43 -13.34 -4.12
CA THR A 42 2.35 -14.12 -3.51
C THR A 42 2.89 -15.52 -3.20
N THR A 43 2.74 -15.98 -1.96
CA THR A 43 3.09 -17.36 -1.60
C THR A 43 2.05 -18.34 -2.17
N ILE A 44 2.36 -19.63 -2.18
CA ILE A 44 1.39 -20.67 -2.60
C ILE A 44 0.13 -20.71 -1.74
N GLN A 45 0.19 -20.18 -0.51
CA GLN A 45 -0.97 -20.04 0.39
C GLN A 45 -1.70 -18.70 0.21
N GLY A 46 -1.36 -17.92 -0.83
CA GLY A 46 -2.00 -16.63 -1.13
C GLY A 46 -1.57 -15.45 -0.26
N THR A 47 -0.55 -15.62 0.61
CA THR A 47 -0.01 -14.53 1.43
C THR A 47 0.77 -13.56 0.56
N LEU A 48 0.52 -12.26 0.70
CA LEU A 48 1.33 -11.21 0.07
C LEU A 48 2.57 -10.88 0.90
N LEU A 49 3.72 -10.82 0.23
CA LEU A 49 4.99 -10.35 0.76
C LEU A 49 5.50 -9.20 -0.12
N ALA A 50 5.68 -8.02 0.47
CA ALA A 50 6.26 -6.87 -0.21
C ALA A 50 7.69 -6.66 0.30
N PHE A 51 8.66 -6.61 -0.61
CA PHE A 51 10.08 -6.38 -0.32
C PHE A 51 10.51 -5.00 -0.82
N GLY A 52 11.58 -4.47 -0.24
CA GLY A 52 12.23 -3.26 -0.73
C GLY A 52 13.66 -3.12 -0.23
N GLU A 53 14.44 -2.30 -0.92
CA GLU A 53 15.75 -1.83 -0.49
C GLU A 53 15.59 -0.67 0.49
N ALA A 54 15.83 -0.93 1.78
CA ALA A 54 15.82 0.09 2.81
C ALA A 54 17.17 0.80 2.87
N ARG A 55 17.18 2.07 2.47
CA ARG A 55 18.40 2.86 2.29
C ARG A 55 18.60 3.77 3.49
N MET A 56 19.69 3.56 4.24
CA MET A 56 19.85 4.16 5.57
C MET A 56 20.03 5.68 5.53
N PHE A 57 20.94 6.19 4.70
CA PHE A 57 21.37 7.59 4.79
C PHE A 57 20.78 8.52 3.73
N ASN A 58 20.50 8.01 2.53
CA ASN A 58 19.92 8.76 1.41
C ASN A 58 19.29 7.79 0.38
N CYS A 59 18.68 8.32 -0.68
CA CYS A 59 18.05 7.51 -1.74
C CYS A 59 18.97 7.15 -2.91
N HIS A 60 20.29 7.32 -2.80
CA HIS A 60 21.24 6.92 -3.85
C HIS A 60 21.48 5.41 -3.83
N ASP A 61 21.94 4.86 -4.94
CA ASP A 61 22.11 3.40 -5.12
C ASP A 61 23.38 2.84 -4.42
N ASN A 62 24.22 3.71 -3.86
CA ASN A 62 25.53 3.37 -3.28
C ASN A 62 25.64 3.77 -1.80
N THR A 63 24.61 3.49 -1.02
CA THR A 63 24.58 3.72 0.43
C THR A 63 24.53 2.40 1.19
N GLN A 64 24.44 2.43 2.52
CA GLN A 64 24.11 1.24 3.28
C GLN A 64 22.66 0.85 2.98
N ILE A 65 22.47 -0.35 2.44
CA ILE A 65 21.19 -0.87 1.98
C ILE A 65 20.92 -2.20 2.69
N ASP A 66 19.78 -2.27 3.36
CA ASP A 66 19.23 -3.51 3.89
C ASP A 66 18.07 -3.98 3.01
N ILE A 67 17.82 -5.29 2.98
CA ILE A 67 16.60 -5.84 2.38
C ILE A 67 15.55 -5.99 3.47
N VAL A 68 14.45 -5.27 3.32
CA VAL A 68 13.31 -5.33 4.23
C VAL A 68 12.11 -5.95 3.53
N PHE A 69 11.18 -6.48 4.31
CA PHE A 69 9.90 -6.91 3.81
C PHE A 69 8.80 -6.70 4.83
N THR A 70 7.57 -6.60 4.34
CA THR A 70 6.36 -6.68 5.16
C THR A 70 5.44 -7.76 4.61
N ARG A 71 4.62 -8.32 5.50
CA ARG A 71 3.70 -9.43 5.22
C ARG A 71 2.28 -8.95 5.43
N SER A 72 1.42 -9.17 4.43
CA SER A 72 -0.02 -8.99 4.62
C SER A 72 -0.57 -10.06 5.55
N ILE A 73 -1.43 -9.66 6.47
CA ILE A 73 -2.21 -10.58 7.31
C ILE A 73 -3.46 -11.11 6.60
N SER A 74 -3.90 -10.45 5.53
CA SER A 74 -4.96 -10.91 4.64
C SER A 74 -4.37 -11.64 3.42
N THR A 75 -5.04 -12.71 3.03
CA THR A 75 -4.73 -13.51 1.84
C THR A 75 -5.42 -12.88 0.63
N ILE A 76 -4.83 -12.98 -0.57
CA ILE A 76 -5.58 -12.71 -1.80
C ILE A 76 -6.74 -13.71 -1.90
N GLN A 77 -7.94 -13.19 -2.10
CA GLN A 77 -9.12 -13.99 -2.43
C GLN A 77 -9.34 -13.88 -3.94
N ASP A 78 -9.42 -15.03 -4.60
CA ASP A 78 -9.70 -15.15 -6.04
C ASP A 78 -11.09 -14.60 -6.41
#